data_AF-A0A3S9NUZ4-F1
#
_entry.id   AF-A0A3S9NUZ4-F1
#
_cell.length_a   1.000
_cell.length_b   1.000
_cell.length_c   1.000
_cell.angle_alpha   90.00
_cell.angle_beta   90.00
_cell.angle_gamma   90.00
#
_symmetry.space_group_name_H-M   'P 1'
#
loop_
_entity.id
_entity.type
_entity.pdbx_description
1 polymer ?
#
loop_
_entity_poly.entity_id
_entity_poly.type
_entity_poly.pdbx_seq_one_letter_code
_entity_poly.pdbx_strand_id
1 'polypeptide(L)' 'MNKKILDVLKGYSKLSLEEKAILKKHIQRLDNTGIDGKKIIIKALSESVGPLDSNACSCCGR' A
#
# COMPACT_ATOMS: atom_id res chain seq x y z
N MET A 1 5.54 -4.61 -25.37
CA MET A 1 5.61 -5.26 -24.04
C MET A 1 6.99 -4.96 -23.43
N ASN A 2 7.06 -4.49 -22.18
CA ASN A 2 8.31 -4.00 -21.58
C ASN A 2 9.28 -5.17 -21.29
N LYS A 3 10.51 -5.11 -21.78
CA LYS A 3 11.52 -6.19 -21.69
C LYS A 3 11.75 -6.64 -20.24
N LYS A 4 11.72 -5.70 -19.29
CA LYS A 4 11.89 -5.98 -17.86
C LYS A 4 10.74 -6.83 -17.29
N ILE A 5 9.51 -6.62 -17.75
CA ILE A 5 8.34 -7.38 -17.30
C ILE A 5 8.45 -8.84 -17.77
N LEU A 6 8.92 -9.04 -18.99
CA LEU A 6 9.19 -10.38 -19.54
C LEU A 6 10.22 -11.15 -18.71
N ASP A 7 11.29 -10.50 -18.29
CA ASP A 7 12.35 -11.14 -17.49
C ASP A 7 11.84 -11.53 -16.09
N VAL A 8 11.03 -10.67 -15.46
CA VAL A 8 10.38 -10.98 -14.18
C VAL A 8 9.42 -12.17 -14.30
N LEU A 9 8.59 -12.22 -15.35
CA LEU A 9 7.66 -13.33 -15.57
C LEU A 9 8.39 -14.66 -15.84
N LYS A 10 9.49 -14.62 -16.61
CA LYS A 10 10.34 -15.80 -16.84
C LYS A 10 11.02 -16.30 -15.57
N GLY A 11 11.45 -15.38 -14.69
CA GLY A 11 11.96 -15.73 -13.37
C GLY A 11 10.88 -16.41 -12.53
N TYR A 12 9.70 -15.80 -12.47
CA TYR A 12 8.56 -16.32 -11.70
C TYR A 12 8.09 -17.69 -12.19
N SER A 13 8.09 -17.96 -13.51
CA SER A 13 7.68 -19.25 -14.04
C SER A 13 8.58 -20.41 -13.59
N LYS A 14 9.87 -20.13 -13.36
CA LYS A 14 10.88 -21.13 -12.95
C LYS A 14 10.83 -21.50 -11.47
N LEU A 15 10.11 -20.74 -10.65
CA LEU A 15 9.97 -21.00 -9.22
C LEU A 15 9.07 -22.22 -8.97
N SER A 16 9.40 -22.97 -7.93
CA SER A 16 8.55 -24.03 -7.36
C SER A 16 7.27 -23.45 -6.74
N LEU A 17 6.31 -24.33 -6.41
CA LEU A 17 5.06 -23.90 -5.78
C LEU A 17 5.28 -23.26 -4.40
N GLU A 18 6.22 -23.77 -3.62
CA GLU A 18 6.57 -23.24 -2.31
C GLU A 18 7.21 -21.85 -2.40
N GLU A 19 8.16 -21.67 -3.32
CA GLU A 19 8.81 -20.38 -3.57
C GLU A 19 7.79 -19.34 -4.06
N LYS A 20 6.86 -19.73 -4.94
CA LYS A 20 5.75 -18.86 -5.39
C LYS A 20 4.86 -18.44 -4.22
N ALA A 21 4.57 -19.35 -3.29
CA ALA A 21 3.76 -19.05 -2.11
C ALA A 21 4.45 -18.05 -1.17
N ILE A 22 5.77 -18.19 -0.96
CA ILE A 22 6.57 -17.25 -0.16
C ILE A 22 6.58 -15.88 -0.82
N LEU A 23 6.85 -15.82 -2.14
CA LEU A 23 6.88 -14.56 -2.88
C LEU A 23 5.54 -13.83 -2.82
N LYS A 24 4.42 -14.57 -2.99
CA LYS A 24 3.07 -14.01 -2.90
C LYS A 24 2.77 -13.42 -1.51
N LYS A 25 3.16 -14.12 -0.44
CA LYS A 25 3.03 -13.58 0.94
C LYS A 25 3.84 -12.31 1.15
N HIS A 26 5.05 -12.24 0.57
CA HIS A 26 5.90 -11.06 0.68
C HIS A 26 5.31 -9.85 -0.06
N ILE A 27 4.84 -10.06 -1.29
CA ILE A 27 4.15 -9.01 -2.08
C ILE A 27 2.92 -8.50 -1.34
N GLN A 28 2.09 -9.42 -0.81
CA GLN A 28 0.88 -9.04 -0.07
C GLN A 28 1.20 -8.26 1.21
N ARG A 29 2.30 -8.58 1.90
CA ARG A 29 2.77 -7.82 3.06
C ARG A 29 3.26 -6.42 2.67
N LEU A 30 3.92 -6.28 1.52
CA LEU A 30 4.37 -4.99 0.99
C LEU A 30 3.17 -4.10 0.61
N ASP A 31 2.15 -4.66 -0.03
CA ASP A 31 0.92 -3.93 -0.35
C ASP A 31 0.21 -3.45 0.93
N ASN A 32 0.11 -4.31 1.94
CA ASN A 32 -0.51 -3.95 3.21
C ASN A 32 0.29 -2.89 3.98
N THR A 33 1.63 -2.97 4.00
CA THR A 33 2.47 -1.96 4.65
C THR A 33 2.40 -0.60 3.95
N GLY A 34 2.25 -0.56 2.62
CA GLY A 34 1.98 0.67 1.87
C GLY A 34 0.63 1.32 2.22
N ILE A 35 -0.39 0.51 2.49
CA ILE A 35 -1.74 0.97 2.89
C ILE A 35 -1.75 1.41 4.36
N ASP A 36 -1.13 0.64 5.24
CA ASP A 36 -1.10 0.93 6.68
C ASP A 36 -0.23 2.15 6.98
N GLY A 37 0.90 2.33 6.27
CA GLY A 37 1.69 3.56 6.35
C GLY A 37 0.89 4.80 5.94
N LYS A 38 0.07 4.71 4.88
CA LYS A 38 -0.85 5.79 4.50
C LYS A 38 -1.91 6.07 5.58
N LYS A 39 -2.49 5.03 6.20
CA LYS A 39 -3.46 5.20 7.29
C LYS A 39 -2.84 5.89 8.51
N ILE A 40 -1.60 5.56 8.86
CA ILE A 40 -0.88 6.19 9.97
C ILE A 40 -0.63 7.68 9.66
N ILE A 41 -0.19 8.00 8.44
CA ILE A 41 0.04 9.39 8.02
C ILE A 41 -1.28 10.18 8.00
N ILE A 42 -2.35 9.60 7.46
CA ILE A 42 -3.68 10.24 7.43
C ILE A 42 -4.17 10.47 8.87
N LYS A 43 -4.01 9.49 9.77
CA LYS A 43 -4.40 9.63 11.18
C LYS A 43 -3.61 10.72 11.89
N ALA A 44 -2.28 10.75 11.74
CA ALA A 44 -1.42 11.76 12.33
C ALA A 44 -1.72 13.18 11.80
N LEU A 45 -2.02 13.31 10.50
CA LEU A 45 -2.46 14.56 9.90
C LEU A 45 -3.83 14.98 10.47
N SER A 46 -4.82 14.08 10.51
CA SER A 46 -6.14 14.39 11.08
C SER A 46 -6.06 14.82 12.56
N GLU A 47 -5.14 14.25 13.34
CA GLU A 47 -4.90 14.64 14.74
C GLU A 47 -4.18 15.99 14.87
N SER A 48 -3.32 16.36 13.91
CA SER A 48 -2.49 17.57 13.99
C SER A 48 -3.12 18.80 13.34
N VAL A 49 -3.82 18.63 12.21
CA VAL A 49 -4.39 19.73 11.41
C VAL A 49 -5.92 19.70 11.36
N GLY A 50 -6.55 18.76 12.06
CA GLY A 50 -7.99 18.53 12.03
C GLY A 50 -8.43 17.61 10.89
N PRO A 51 -9.68 17.13 10.91
CA PRO A 51 -10.23 16.23 9.91
C PRO A 51 -10.09 16.80 8.49
N LEU A 52 -9.51 16.01 7.57
CA LEU A 52 -9.32 16.37 6.16
C LEU A 52 -10.67 16.47 5.40
N ASP A 53 -11.71 15.88 5.96
CA ASP A 53 -13.10 16.04 5.60
C ASP A 53 -13.59 17.42 6.07
N SER A 54 -13.64 18.34 5.10
CA SER A 54 -14.05 19.74 5.21
C SER A 54 -15.47 19.98 5.77
N ASN A 55 -16.18 18.94 6.19
CA ASN A 55 -17.49 19.00 6.85
C ASN A 55 -17.42 18.89 8.38
N ALA A 56 -16.23 18.76 8.98
CA ALA A 56 -16.05 18.50 10.41
C ALA A 56 -15.30 19.61 11.18
N CYS A 57 -15.14 20.83 10.65
CA CYS A 57 -14.67 21.95 11.47
C CYS A 57 -15.84 22.56 12.26
N SER A 58 -15.97 22.18 13.53
CA SER A 58 -16.89 22.83 14.49
C SER A 58 -16.43 24.22 14.93
N CYS A 59 -15.17 24.59 14.70
CA CYS A 59 -14.62 25.92 15.03
C CYS A 59 -14.85 26.97 13.92
N CYS A 60 -15.07 26.53 12.69
CA CYS A 60 -15.16 27.37 11.49
C CYS A 60 -16.58 27.39 10.92
N GLY A 61 -17.58 27.06 11.75
CA GLY A 61 -18.99 27.13 11.37
C GLY A 61 -19.27 28.43 10.61
N ARG A 62 -20.28 28.40 9.74
CA ARG A 62 -20.85 29.62 9.16
C ARG A 62 -20.84 30.80 10.13
#